data_AF-A0A9E7G1R0-F1
#
_entry.id   AF-A0A9E7G1R0-F1
#
_cell.length_a   1.000
_cell.length_b   1.000
_cell.length_c   1.000
_cell.angle_alpha   90.00
_cell.angle_beta   90.00
_cell.angle_gamma   90.00
#
_symmetry.space_group_name_H-M   'P 1'
#
loop_
_entity.id
_entity.type
_entity.pdbx_description
1 polymer ?
#
loop_
_entity_poly.entity_id
_entity_poly.type
_entity_poly.pdbx_seq_one_letter_code
_entity_poly.pdbx_strand_id
1 'polypeptide(L)'
;MASLSAYNVLLFHKLDHMIYHHLVVSGKRPEVARNIVAFFMLMELIGLDVIGYIRRTPDHNVVLMLAAEADVILNCIRQELPPRSEVGLAVPRIASLVSQPVDLEFFYRNRGTVIKQLVKILDGVGLVIFDEHLHVLFIEYQDRVTCRLTAVPPVLPRQLAEPYQRVLEEDFRSMFVMFSRVSTLTPEDIAENFTRYLLLQHSFFTYFFH
;
A
#
# COMPACT_ATOMS: atom_id res chain seq x y z
N MET A 1 -0.94 -24.96 -1.95
CA MET A 1 -1.32 -23.85 -1.05
C MET A 1 -0.62 -22.54 -1.42
N ALA A 2 0.68 -22.55 -1.75
CA ALA A 2 1.43 -21.33 -2.10
C ALA A 2 1.00 -20.61 -3.40
N SER A 3 0.31 -21.29 -4.32
CA SER A 3 -0.27 -20.65 -5.53
C SER A 3 -1.51 -19.81 -5.22
N LEU A 4 -2.26 -20.15 -4.17
CA LEU A 4 -3.45 -19.40 -3.75
C LEU A 4 -3.04 -18.13 -2.98
N SER A 5 -1.96 -18.19 -2.18
CA SER A 5 -1.43 -17.03 -1.47
C SER A 5 -0.87 -15.98 -2.44
N ALA A 6 -0.07 -16.39 -3.43
CA ALA A 6 0.47 -15.46 -4.44
C ALA A 6 -0.64 -14.77 -5.26
N TYR A 7 -1.65 -15.52 -5.70
CA TYR A 7 -2.81 -14.96 -6.40
C TYR A 7 -3.61 -13.97 -5.54
N ASN A 8 -3.77 -14.23 -4.23
CA ASN A 8 -4.49 -13.33 -3.35
C ASN A 8 -3.73 -12.02 -3.10
N VAL A 9 -2.40 -12.08 -2.95
CA VAL A 9 -1.54 -10.88 -2.83
C VAL A 9 -1.64 -10.02 -4.08
N LEU A 10 -1.59 -10.65 -5.26
CA LEU A 10 -1.81 -10.00 -6.55
C LEU A 10 -3.16 -9.30 -6.66
N LEU A 11 -4.22 -10.00 -6.27
CA LEU A 11 -5.57 -9.46 -6.29
C LEU A 11 -5.72 -8.30 -5.31
N PHE A 12 -5.10 -8.41 -4.13
CA PHE A 12 -5.12 -7.37 -3.10
C PHE A 12 -4.44 -6.09 -3.58
N HIS A 13 -3.24 -6.19 -4.17
CA HIS A 13 -2.48 -5.04 -4.65
C HIS A 13 -2.82 -4.58 -6.08
N LYS A 14 -3.89 -5.11 -6.68
CA LYS A 14 -4.32 -4.74 -8.04
C LYS A 14 -4.58 -3.23 -8.14
N LEU A 15 -5.22 -2.65 -7.12
CA LEU A 15 -5.52 -1.22 -7.10
C LEU A 15 -4.25 -0.38 -6.96
N ASP A 16 -3.27 -0.84 -6.19
CA ASP A 16 -1.99 -0.15 -6.02
C ASP A 16 -1.23 -0.06 -7.34
N HIS A 17 -1.17 -1.17 -8.09
CA HIS A 17 -0.58 -1.14 -9.43
C HIS A 17 -1.36 -0.25 -10.40
N MET A 18 -2.70 -0.26 -10.34
CA MET A 18 -3.51 0.63 -11.17
C MET A 18 -3.21 2.11 -10.88
N ILE A 19 -3.07 2.51 -9.61
CA ILE A 19 -2.68 3.86 -9.23
C ILE A 19 -1.28 4.18 -9.73
N TYR A 20 -0.33 3.25 -9.59
CA TYR A 20 1.04 3.40 -10.10
C TYR A 20 1.06 3.65 -11.61
N HIS A 21 0.48 2.74 -12.39
CA HIS A 21 0.42 2.82 -13.84
C HIS A 21 -0.26 4.13 -14.28
N HIS A 22 -1.32 4.51 -13.59
CA HIS A 22 -2.02 5.75 -13.84
C HIS A 22 -1.15 7.00 -13.65
N LEU A 23 -0.35 7.07 -12.57
CA LEU A 23 0.59 8.17 -12.35
C LEU A 23 1.68 8.22 -13.44
N VAL A 24 2.17 7.05 -13.88
CA VAL A 24 3.16 6.96 -14.97
C VAL A 24 2.59 7.49 -16.28
N VAL A 25 1.38 7.06 -16.65
CA VAL A 25 0.68 7.55 -17.86
C VAL A 25 0.37 9.05 -17.78
N SER A 26 0.10 9.58 -16.58
CA SER A 26 -0.06 11.01 -16.33
C SER A 26 1.27 11.80 -16.35
N GLY A 27 2.40 11.16 -16.67
CA GLY A 27 3.69 11.81 -16.89
C GLY A 27 4.61 11.88 -15.66
N LYS A 28 4.26 11.24 -14.53
CA LYS A 28 5.21 11.09 -13.42
C LYS A 28 6.28 10.08 -13.80
N ARG A 29 7.53 10.34 -13.38
CA ARG A 29 8.63 9.37 -13.54
C ARG A 29 8.30 8.08 -12.76
N PRO A 30 8.62 6.89 -13.28
CA PRO A 30 8.35 5.62 -12.60
C PRO A 30 8.86 5.57 -11.16
N GLU A 31 10.04 6.13 -10.90
CA GLU A 31 10.64 6.16 -9.55
C GLU A 31 9.87 7.06 -8.59
N VAL A 32 9.25 8.13 -9.10
CA VAL A 32 8.41 9.03 -8.30
C VAL A 32 7.05 8.38 -8.06
N ALA A 33 6.45 7.80 -9.10
CA ALA A 33 5.16 7.12 -9.01
C ALA A 33 5.20 5.95 -8.01
N ARG A 34 6.22 5.08 -8.06
CA ARG A 34 6.36 3.97 -7.10
C ARG A 34 6.50 4.46 -5.66
N ASN A 35 7.23 5.56 -5.43
CA ASN A 35 7.43 6.11 -4.09
C ASN A 35 6.13 6.70 -3.54
N ILE A 36 5.31 7.35 -4.39
CA ILE A 36 4.00 7.88 -4.02
C ILE A 36 3.04 6.75 -3.64
N VAL A 37 2.98 5.68 -4.45
CA VAL A 37 2.09 4.54 -4.14
C VAL A 37 2.57 3.78 -2.90
N ALA A 38 3.88 3.58 -2.73
CA ALA A 38 4.45 3.03 -1.49
C ALA A 38 4.12 3.89 -0.26
N PHE A 39 4.07 5.21 -0.43
CA PHE A 39 3.62 6.11 0.62
C PHE A 39 2.13 5.93 0.93
N PHE A 40 1.25 5.77 -0.06
CA PHE A 40 -0.16 5.45 0.20
C PHE A 40 -0.33 4.12 0.93
N MET A 41 0.40 3.09 0.53
CA MET A 41 0.41 1.81 1.25
C MET A 41 0.89 1.97 2.71
N LEU A 42 1.90 2.81 2.95
CA LEU A 42 2.34 3.14 4.31
C LEU A 42 1.25 3.87 5.11
N MET A 43 0.53 4.80 4.48
CA MET A 43 -0.59 5.51 5.11
C MET A 43 -1.67 4.51 5.54
N GLU A 44 -2.02 3.52 4.73
CA GLU A 44 -2.97 2.48 5.12
C GLU A 44 -2.49 1.63 6.29
N LEU A 45 -1.18 1.29 6.33
CA LEU A 45 -0.58 0.55 7.44
C LEU A 45 -0.68 1.29 8.79
N ILE A 46 -0.68 2.63 8.77
CA ILE A 46 -0.86 3.44 9.98
C ILE A 46 -2.32 3.83 10.24
N GLY A 47 -3.26 3.26 9.48
CA GLY A 47 -4.71 3.44 9.67
C GLY A 47 -5.35 4.55 8.83
N LEU A 48 -4.63 5.13 7.87
CA LEU A 48 -5.16 6.15 6.95
C LEU A 48 -5.55 5.51 5.62
N ASP A 49 -6.85 5.30 5.42
CA ASP A 49 -7.46 4.63 4.26
C ASP A 49 -7.39 5.48 2.96
N VAL A 50 -6.18 5.79 2.49
CA VAL A 50 -5.96 6.60 1.27
C VAL A 50 -6.39 5.83 0.03
N ILE A 51 -6.03 4.54 -0.09
CA ILE A 51 -6.37 3.73 -1.26
C ILE A 51 -7.87 3.40 -1.24
N GLY A 52 -8.45 3.12 -0.07
CA GLY A 52 -9.90 2.98 0.04
C GLY A 52 -10.68 4.29 -0.20
N TYR A 53 -10.12 5.47 0.09
CA TYR A 53 -10.70 6.75 -0.30
C TYR A 53 -10.69 6.95 -1.83
N ILE A 54 -9.56 6.64 -2.49
CA ILE A 54 -9.44 6.64 -3.96
C ILE A 54 -10.46 5.67 -4.58
N ARG A 55 -10.61 4.47 -4.01
CA ARG A 55 -11.59 3.47 -4.47
C ARG A 55 -13.04 3.97 -4.39
N ARG A 56 -13.37 4.71 -3.33
CA ARG A 56 -14.71 5.29 -3.13
C ARG A 56 -14.97 6.53 -3.98
N THR A 57 -13.91 7.19 -4.42
CA THR A 57 -13.98 8.44 -5.19
C THR A 57 -13.28 8.26 -6.54
N PRO A 58 -13.95 7.64 -7.54
CA PRO A 58 -13.37 7.37 -8.85
C PRO A 58 -13.28 8.64 -9.70
N ASP A 59 -12.50 9.62 -9.23
CA ASP A 59 -12.15 10.84 -9.94
C ASP A 59 -10.64 10.87 -10.16
N HIS A 60 -10.24 10.97 -11.42
CA HIS A 60 -8.85 11.10 -11.84
C HIS A 60 -8.13 12.23 -11.08
N ASN A 61 -8.79 13.37 -10.91
CA ASN A 61 -8.19 14.54 -10.28
C ASN A 61 -7.87 14.29 -8.80
N VAL A 62 -8.65 13.44 -8.12
CA VAL A 62 -8.42 13.10 -6.71
C VAL A 62 -7.10 12.35 -6.56
N VAL A 63 -6.83 11.37 -7.43
CA VAL A 63 -5.56 10.63 -7.43
C VAL A 63 -4.38 11.58 -7.66
N LEU A 64 -4.50 12.49 -8.64
CA LEU A 64 -3.43 13.44 -8.94
C LEU A 64 -3.18 14.45 -7.81
N MET A 65 -4.24 14.93 -7.15
CA MET A 65 -4.11 15.84 -6.00
C MET A 65 -3.44 15.15 -4.81
N LEU A 66 -3.87 13.93 -4.46
CA LEU A 66 -3.24 13.13 -3.40
C LEU A 66 -1.78 12.81 -3.74
N ALA A 67 -1.49 12.53 -5.01
CA ALA A 67 -0.13 12.26 -5.47
C ALA A 67 0.75 13.51 -5.40
N ALA A 68 0.23 14.70 -5.70
CA ALA A 68 0.96 15.95 -5.54
C ALA A 68 1.27 16.24 -4.06
N GLU A 69 0.30 16.01 -3.18
CA GLU A 69 0.46 16.10 -1.72
C GLU A 69 1.53 15.12 -1.19
N ALA A 70 1.48 13.86 -1.61
CA ALA A 70 2.48 12.85 -1.26
C ALA A 70 3.88 13.20 -1.79
N ASP A 71 3.98 13.74 -3.00
CA ASP A 71 5.26 14.19 -3.58
C ASP A 71 5.89 15.30 -2.73
N VAL A 72 5.08 16.27 -2.26
CA VAL A 72 5.54 17.32 -1.35
C VAL A 72 6.05 16.73 -0.03
N ILE A 73 5.31 15.78 0.59
CA ILE A 73 5.75 15.10 1.81
C ILE A 73 7.05 14.34 1.57
N LEU A 74 7.12 13.54 0.51
CA LEU A 74 8.29 12.73 0.18
C LEU A 74 9.52 13.59 -0.09
N ASN A 75 9.35 14.77 -0.69
CA ASN A 75 10.43 15.72 -0.86
C ASN A 75 10.81 16.40 0.46
N CYS A 76 9.86 16.71 1.34
CA CYS A 76 10.12 17.23 2.67
C CYS A 76 10.97 16.28 3.52
N ILE A 77 10.60 14.99 3.59
CA ILE A 77 11.34 14.01 4.42
C ILE A 77 12.75 13.71 3.89
N ARG A 78 13.01 13.96 2.60
CA ARG A 78 14.34 13.82 1.96
C ARG A 78 15.25 15.01 2.24
N GLN A 79 14.70 16.18 2.56
CA GLN A 79 15.50 17.37 2.83
C GLN A 79 16.19 17.28 4.19
N GLU A 80 17.42 17.78 4.27
CA GLU A 80 18.15 17.86 5.52
C GLU A 80 17.58 18.95 6.45
N LEU A 81 17.13 20.06 5.86
CA LEU A 81 16.58 21.21 6.57
C LEU A 81 15.08 21.04 6.84
N PRO A 82 14.57 21.55 7.99
CA PRO A 82 13.15 21.51 8.28
C PRO A 82 12.36 22.33 7.26
N PRO A 83 11.08 21.99 7.00
CA PRO A 83 10.23 22.78 6.13
C PRO A 83 10.17 24.21 6.67
N ARG A 84 10.49 25.21 5.83
CA ARG A 84 10.38 26.61 6.23
C ARG A 84 8.91 26.89 6.50
N SER A 85 8.61 27.30 7.74
CA SER A 85 7.28 27.66 8.20
C SER A 85 6.89 29.02 7.61
N GLU A 86 6.71 29.07 6.30
CA GLU A 86 6.01 30.17 5.62
C GLU A 86 4.66 29.62 5.22
N VAL A 87 3.67 29.83 6.10
CA VAL A 87 2.25 29.59 5.87
C VAL A 87 1.91 28.16 5.42
N GLY A 88 1.72 27.27 6.40
CA GLY A 88 0.85 26.11 6.29
C GLY A 88 0.86 25.42 4.92
N LEU A 89 1.95 24.72 4.59
CA LEU A 89 1.93 23.61 3.64
C LEU A 89 1.14 22.46 4.28
N ALA A 90 -0.15 22.71 4.54
CA ALA A 90 -1.08 21.68 4.89
C ALA A 90 -1.01 20.63 3.78
N VAL A 91 -1.13 19.38 4.16
CA VAL A 91 -1.41 18.30 3.22
C VAL A 91 -2.92 18.11 3.32
N PRO A 92 -3.75 19.08 2.86
CA PRO A 92 -5.11 19.25 3.36
C PRO A 92 -5.98 18.02 3.13
N ARG A 93 -5.73 17.25 2.05
CA ARG A 93 -6.51 16.04 1.78
C ARG A 93 -6.03 14.86 2.59
N ILE A 94 -4.73 14.60 2.69
CA ILE A 94 -4.22 13.53 3.59
C ILE A 94 -4.55 13.85 5.06
N ALA A 95 -4.41 15.11 5.47
CA ALA A 95 -4.75 15.56 6.83
C ALA A 95 -6.25 15.48 7.13
N SER A 96 -7.13 15.70 6.14
CA SER A 96 -8.58 15.56 6.33
C SER A 96 -9.06 14.11 6.40
N LEU A 97 -8.22 13.14 6.05
CA LEU A 97 -8.49 11.72 6.28
C LEU A 97 -8.20 11.30 7.74
N VAL A 98 -7.64 12.19 8.57
CA VAL A 98 -7.22 11.91 9.95
C VAL A 98 -8.01 12.77 10.94
N SER A 99 -8.37 12.20 12.09
CA SER A 99 -8.99 12.96 13.19
C SER A 99 -8.01 13.89 13.94
N GLN A 100 -6.70 13.70 13.74
CA GLN A 100 -5.63 14.53 14.32
C GLN A 100 -4.86 15.23 13.18
N PRO A 101 -4.44 16.49 13.37
CA PRO A 101 -3.76 17.24 12.32
C PRO A 101 -2.41 16.61 12.00
N VAL A 102 -2.27 16.08 10.79
CA VAL A 102 -0.99 15.62 10.24
C VAL A 102 -0.47 16.69 9.29
N ASP A 103 0.68 17.27 9.59
CA ASP A 103 1.34 18.30 8.78
C ASP A 103 2.73 17.85 8.30
N LEU A 104 3.38 18.68 7.49
CA LEU A 104 4.74 18.38 7.02
C LEU A 104 5.76 18.30 8.16
N GLU A 105 5.54 19.01 9.26
CA GLU A 105 6.45 18.99 10.39
C GLU A 105 6.40 17.62 11.10
N PHE A 106 5.22 17.03 11.24
CA PHE A 106 5.04 15.66 11.72
C PHE A 106 5.85 14.67 10.87
N PHE A 107 5.72 14.72 9.54
CA PHE A 107 6.46 13.82 8.66
C PHE A 107 7.97 14.05 8.72
N TYR A 108 8.41 15.32 8.80
CA TYR A 108 9.82 15.66 8.91
C TYR A 108 10.43 15.15 10.23
N ARG A 109 9.78 15.38 11.37
CA ARG A 109 10.22 14.89 12.69
C ARG A 109 10.38 13.37 12.71
N ASN A 110 9.52 12.67 11.97
CA ASN A 110 9.48 11.21 11.90
C ASN A 110 10.12 10.61 10.65
N ARG A 111 10.87 11.41 9.88
CA ARG A 111 11.43 11.03 8.57
C ARG A 111 12.23 9.73 8.61
N GLY A 112 12.99 9.48 9.66
CA GLY A 112 13.80 8.25 9.78
C GLY A 112 12.93 6.99 9.79
N THR A 113 11.83 7.02 10.53
CA THR A 113 10.86 5.92 10.57
C THR A 113 10.13 5.79 9.25
N VAL A 114 9.63 6.91 8.69
CA VAL A 114 8.92 6.92 7.40
C VAL A 114 9.79 6.35 6.28
N ILE A 115 11.04 6.82 6.14
CA ILE A 115 11.98 6.34 5.13
C ILE A 115 12.26 4.85 5.34
N LYS A 116 12.51 4.40 6.57
CA LYS A 116 12.76 2.98 6.85
C LYS A 116 11.57 2.10 6.45
N GLN A 117 10.34 2.53 6.68
CA GLN A 117 9.16 1.76 6.29
C GLN A 117 8.93 1.80 4.77
N LEU A 118 9.15 2.95 4.12
CA LEU A 118 9.08 3.05 2.66
C LEU A 118 10.08 2.11 1.99
N VAL A 119 11.32 2.04 2.47
CA VAL A 119 12.34 1.11 1.97
C VAL A 119 11.86 -0.33 2.11
N LYS A 120 11.30 -0.73 3.27
CA LYS A 120 10.76 -2.08 3.45
C LYS A 120 9.64 -2.41 2.46
N ILE A 121 8.72 -1.48 2.22
CA ILE A 121 7.63 -1.68 1.26
C ILE A 121 8.22 -1.83 -0.15
N LEU A 122 9.15 -0.96 -0.54
CA LEU A 122 9.76 -0.94 -1.87
C LEU A 122 10.63 -2.18 -2.14
N ASP A 123 11.43 -2.60 -1.16
CA ASP A 123 12.33 -3.76 -1.26
C ASP A 123 11.61 -5.09 -1.02
N GLY A 124 10.41 -5.07 -0.44
CA GLY A 124 9.55 -6.25 -0.28
C GLY A 124 8.53 -6.33 -1.40
N VAL A 125 7.26 -6.11 -1.04
CA VAL A 125 6.11 -6.26 -1.97
C VAL A 125 6.18 -5.31 -3.17
N GLY A 126 6.85 -4.17 -3.04
CA GLY A 126 7.03 -3.18 -4.10
C GLY A 126 7.82 -3.71 -5.31
N LEU A 127 8.78 -4.63 -5.11
CA LEU A 127 9.51 -5.29 -6.21
C LEU A 127 8.59 -6.01 -7.19
N VAL A 128 7.41 -6.36 -6.70
CA VAL A 128 6.48 -7.23 -7.37
C VAL A 128 5.23 -6.47 -7.81
N ILE A 129 4.78 -5.50 -7.00
CA ILE A 129 3.67 -4.62 -7.36
C ILE A 129 4.07 -3.75 -8.54
N PHE A 130 5.27 -3.17 -8.56
CA PHE A 130 5.68 -2.18 -9.56
C PHE A 130 6.35 -2.79 -10.81
N ASP A 131 6.35 -4.12 -10.92
CA ASP A 131 6.87 -4.83 -12.10
C ASP A 131 5.77 -4.95 -13.17
N GLU A 132 5.92 -4.17 -14.24
CA GLU A 132 4.98 -4.13 -15.36
C GLU A 132 4.84 -5.50 -16.04
N HIS A 133 5.94 -6.27 -16.15
CA HIS A 133 5.92 -7.59 -16.78
C HIS A 133 5.10 -8.58 -15.95
N LEU A 134 5.29 -8.58 -14.62
CA LEU A 134 4.50 -9.41 -13.72
C LEU A 134 3.03 -8.99 -13.73
N HIS A 135 2.72 -7.69 -13.83
CA HIS A 135 1.35 -7.24 -13.94
C HIS A 135 0.65 -7.69 -15.23
N VAL A 136 1.33 -7.58 -16.38
CA VAL A 136 0.79 -8.08 -17.66
C VAL A 136 0.48 -9.58 -17.58
N LEU A 137 1.40 -10.39 -17.03
CA LEU A 137 1.17 -11.81 -16.81
C LEU A 137 -0.01 -12.08 -15.88
N PHE A 138 -0.21 -11.24 -14.86
CA PHE A 138 -1.36 -11.34 -13.96
C PHE A 138 -2.68 -11.04 -14.67
N ILE A 139 -2.75 -10.00 -15.51
CA ILE A 139 -3.95 -9.67 -16.28
C ILE A 139 -4.28 -10.80 -17.25
N GLU A 140 -3.31 -11.32 -18.00
CA GLU A 140 -3.52 -12.47 -18.89
C GLU A 140 -4.03 -13.70 -18.13
N TYR A 141 -3.48 -13.95 -16.94
CA TYR A 141 -3.96 -15.03 -16.08
C TYR A 141 -5.39 -14.77 -15.58
N GLN A 142 -5.70 -13.56 -15.12
CA GLN A 142 -7.05 -13.18 -14.68
C GLN A 142 -8.07 -13.32 -15.81
N ASP A 143 -7.74 -12.91 -17.03
CA ASP A 143 -8.61 -13.09 -18.19
C ASP A 143 -8.84 -14.58 -18.48
N ARG A 144 -7.79 -15.40 -18.41
CA ARG A 144 -7.91 -16.87 -18.54
C ARG A 144 -8.68 -17.53 -17.39
N VAL A 145 -8.77 -16.91 -16.21
CA VAL A 145 -9.61 -17.37 -15.09
C VAL A 145 -11.06 -16.94 -15.31
N THR A 146 -11.27 -15.70 -15.73
CA THR A 146 -12.58 -15.05 -15.85
C THR A 146 -13.34 -15.51 -17.10
N CYS A 147 -12.65 -15.69 -18.23
CA CYS A 147 -13.23 -16.16 -19.50
C CYS A 147 -13.48 -17.69 -19.52
N ARG A 148 -13.47 -18.38 -18.37
CA ARG A 148 -13.55 -19.84 -18.36
C ARG A 148 -14.91 -20.38 -18.73
N LEU A 149 -14.88 -21.04 -19.89
CA LEU A 149 -15.78 -22.08 -20.39
C LEU A 149 -15.42 -23.49 -19.86
N THR A 150 -14.48 -23.65 -18.91
CA THR A 150 -14.01 -24.96 -18.39
C THR A 150 -13.93 -25.01 -16.86
N ALA A 151 -14.34 -26.14 -16.27
CA ALA A 151 -14.63 -26.32 -14.84
C ALA A 151 -13.42 -26.29 -13.87
N VAL A 152 -12.17 -26.35 -14.34
CA VAL A 152 -10.97 -26.53 -13.48
C VAL A 152 -10.00 -25.35 -13.60
N PRO A 153 -9.90 -24.41 -12.64
CA PRO A 153 -9.12 -23.17 -12.76
C PRO A 153 -7.66 -23.40 -13.20
N PRO A 154 -7.05 -22.45 -13.94
CA PRO A 154 -5.71 -22.63 -14.49
C PRO A 154 -4.71 -22.61 -13.35
N VAL A 155 -3.61 -23.35 -13.51
CA VAL A 155 -2.50 -23.26 -12.55
C VAL A 155 -1.83 -21.90 -12.71
N LEU A 156 -1.55 -21.22 -11.60
CA LEU A 156 -0.80 -19.95 -11.60
C LEU A 156 0.58 -20.17 -12.26
N PRO A 157 0.95 -19.39 -13.30
CA PRO A 157 2.25 -19.52 -13.95
C PRO A 157 3.40 -19.38 -12.94
N ARG A 158 4.46 -20.18 -13.08
CA ARG A 158 5.62 -20.11 -12.16
C ARG A 158 6.29 -18.74 -12.17
N GLN A 159 6.38 -18.11 -13.34
CA GLN A 159 6.91 -16.76 -13.51
C GLN A 159 6.15 -15.73 -12.67
N LEU A 160 4.86 -15.96 -12.45
CA LEU A 160 3.99 -15.13 -11.64
C LEU A 160 3.96 -15.58 -10.17
N ALA A 161 4.31 -16.82 -9.85
CA ALA A 161 4.28 -17.34 -8.48
C ALA A 161 5.60 -17.12 -7.71
N GLU A 162 6.73 -17.33 -8.38
CA GLU A 162 8.06 -17.34 -7.76
C GLU A 162 8.49 -16.00 -7.16
N PRO A 163 8.33 -14.84 -7.83
CA PRO A 163 8.71 -13.54 -7.25
C PRO A 163 7.92 -13.24 -5.97
N TYR A 164 6.63 -13.58 -5.94
CA TYR A 164 5.78 -13.39 -4.77
C TYR A 164 6.12 -14.35 -3.64
N GLN A 165 6.49 -15.59 -3.95
CA GLN A 165 6.94 -16.55 -2.94
C GLN A 165 8.21 -16.06 -2.25
N ARG A 166 9.18 -15.50 -2.98
CA ARG A 166 10.39 -14.94 -2.36
C ARG A 166 10.07 -13.79 -1.41
N VAL A 167 9.20 -12.86 -1.82
CA VAL A 167 8.76 -11.77 -0.94
C VAL A 167 8.03 -12.30 0.30
N LEU A 168 7.14 -13.29 0.13
CA LEU A 168 6.43 -13.91 1.25
C LEU A 168 7.37 -14.69 2.18
N GLU A 169 8.43 -15.28 1.63
CA GLU A 169 9.42 -16.04 2.39
C GLU A 169 10.36 -15.16 3.22
N GLU A 170 10.62 -13.94 2.75
CA GLU A 170 11.39 -12.94 3.49
C GLU A 170 10.54 -12.22 4.57
N ASP A 171 9.20 -12.21 4.42
CA ASP A 171 8.26 -11.44 5.25
C ASP A 171 7.35 -12.30 6.16
N PHE A 172 7.80 -13.51 6.55
CA PHE A 172 7.09 -14.48 7.42
C PHE A 172 6.77 -14.00 8.86
N ARG A 173 6.67 -12.69 9.12
CA ARG A 173 6.02 -12.14 10.32
C ARG A 173 4.58 -11.68 10.07
N SER A 174 4.12 -11.70 8.82
CA SER A 174 2.81 -11.21 8.42
C SER A 174 1.93 -12.35 7.89
N MET A 175 0.85 -12.66 8.60
CA MET A 175 -0.10 -13.72 8.25
C MET A 175 -1.35 -13.12 7.61
N PHE A 176 -1.62 -13.44 6.34
CA PHE A 176 -2.89 -13.11 5.70
C PHE A 176 -3.97 -14.10 6.14
N VAL A 177 -4.98 -13.62 6.84
CA VAL A 177 -6.14 -14.43 7.25
C VAL A 177 -7.36 -14.03 6.43
N MET A 178 -7.91 -14.99 5.69
CA MET A 178 -9.17 -14.82 4.97
C MET A 178 -10.29 -15.55 5.71
N PHE A 179 -11.35 -14.83 6.04
CA PHE A 179 -12.54 -15.40 6.65
C PHE A 179 -13.51 -15.88 5.57
N SER A 180 -13.96 -17.12 5.67
CA SER A 180 -15.06 -17.63 4.86
C SER A 180 -16.35 -16.87 5.19
N ARG A 181 -17.12 -16.48 4.17
CA ARG A 181 -18.35 -15.65 4.17
C ARG A 181 -19.46 -15.96 5.20
N VAL A 182 -19.30 -16.93 6.09
CA VAL A 182 -20.32 -17.42 7.03
C VAL A 182 -20.04 -17.01 8.49
N SER A 183 -18.89 -16.39 8.78
CA SER A 183 -18.58 -15.94 10.14
C SER A 183 -18.98 -14.47 10.35
N THR A 184 -19.87 -14.22 11.31
CA THR A 184 -20.23 -12.89 11.84
C THR A 184 -19.12 -12.35 12.74
N LEU A 185 -17.89 -12.31 12.23
CA LEU A 185 -16.77 -11.69 12.93
C LEU A 185 -16.75 -10.22 12.57
N THR A 186 -16.84 -9.38 13.60
CA THR A 186 -16.71 -7.94 13.42
C THR A 186 -15.23 -7.58 13.21
N PRO A 187 -14.92 -6.46 12.53
CA PRO A 187 -13.55 -5.95 12.45
C PRO A 187 -12.88 -5.81 13.82
N GLU A 188 -13.67 -5.51 14.86
CA GLU A 188 -13.25 -5.41 16.25
C GLU A 188 -12.83 -6.79 16.82
N ASP A 189 -13.61 -7.85 16.56
CA ASP A 189 -13.28 -9.22 17.00
C ASP A 189 -11.98 -9.72 16.33
N ILE A 190 -11.77 -9.34 15.06
CA ILE A 190 -10.57 -9.68 14.31
C ILE A 190 -9.37 -8.93 14.90
N ALA A 191 -9.51 -7.62 15.12
CA ALA A 191 -8.48 -6.80 15.73
C ALA A 191 -8.09 -7.32 17.12
N GLU A 192 -9.04 -7.65 18.00
CA GLU A 192 -8.75 -8.15 19.35
C GLU A 192 -7.97 -9.47 19.32
N ASN A 193 -8.32 -10.39 18.40
CA ASN A 193 -7.67 -11.69 18.27
C ASN A 193 -6.21 -11.56 17.79
N PHE A 194 -5.94 -10.63 16.86
CA PHE A 194 -4.57 -10.35 16.40
C PHE A 194 -3.78 -9.47 17.36
N THR A 195 -4.42 -8.57 18.10
CA THR A 195 -3.78 -7.72 19.12
C THR A 195 -3.17 -8.56 20.25
N ARG A 196 -3.76 -9.73 20.56
CA ARG A 196 -3.22 -10.68 21.54
C ARG A 196 -1.91 -11.37 21.09
N TYR A 197 -1.61 -11.42 19.79
CA TYR A 197 -0.42 -12.09 19.23
C TYR A 197 0.59 -11.13 18.56
N LEU A 198 0.15 -9.97 18.09
CA LEU A 198 0.98 -8.95 17.44
C LEU A 198 1.01 -7.68 18.31
N LEU A 199 1.87 -7.69 19.33
CA LEU A 199 2.25 -6.53 20.15
C LEU A 199 3.04 -5.47 19.34
N LEU A 200 2.56 -5.13 18.14
CA LEU A 200 3.13 -4.08 17.29
C LEU A 200 2.12 -2.97 16.95
N GLN A 201 0.81 -3.20 17.10
CA GLN A 201 -0.18 -2.11 17.01
C GLN A 201 -0.08 -1.13 18.20
N HIS A 202 0.24 -1.60 19.40
CA HIS A 202 0.49 -0.71 20.53
C HIS A 202 1.82 0.05 20.41
N SER A 203 2.82 -0.49 19.72
CA SER A 203 4.16 0.09 19.66
C SER A 203 4.29 1.27 18.70
N PHE A 204 3.35 1.51 17.78
CA PHE A 204 3.38 2.71 16.92
C PHE A 204 2.67 3.90 17.57
N PHE A 205 1.53 3.67 18.23
CA PHE A 205 0.83 4.73 18.98
C PHE A 205 1.57 5.15 20.26
N THR A 206 2.27 4.23 20.93
CA THR A 206 3.01 4.55 22.19
C THR A 206 4.32 5.30 21.95
N TYR A 207 4.89 5.27 20.75
CA TYR A 207 6.16 5.96 20.43
C TYR A 207 6.00 7.30 19.69
N PHE A 208 4.78 7.64 19.25
CA PHE A 208 4.47 8.93 18.60
C PHE A 208 3.78 9.93 19.54
N PHE A 209 3.26 9.47 20.68
CA PHE A 209 2.70 10.31 21.73
C PHE A 209 3.49 10.12 23.01
N HIS A 210 4.67 10.73 23.08
CA HIS A 210 5.25 11.15 24.36
C HIS A 210 6.08 12.42 24.23
#